data_AF-A0A4Y4KFJ9-F1
#
_entry.id   AF-A0A4Y4KFJ9-F1
#
_cell.length_a   1.000
_cell.length_b   1.000
_cell.length_c   1.000
_cell.angle_alpha   90.00
_cell.angle_beta   90.00
_cell.angle_gamma   90.00
#
_symmetry.space_group_name_H-M   'P 1'
#
loop_
_entity.id
_entity.type
_entity.pdbx_description
1 polymer ?
#
loop_
_entity_poly.entity_id
_entity_poly.type
_entity_poly.pdbx_seq_one_letter_code
_entity_poly.pdbx_strand_id
1 'polypeptide(L)'
;MDDLAEWLRVQLDEDERIARATHPVFLAWEYDHCVREIRDLGNGNEIASVILPRYGEHMAEWDPERALREIDAKRQLLAIHRRYVDEPDQACLGCAGGIEWVSCPVVRTVAAVYADRPGYKESWRP
;
A
#
# COMPACT_ATOMS: atom_id res chain seq x y z
N MET A 1 -10.33 15.90 -6.63
CA MET A 1 -10.01 14.60 -6.03
C MET A 1 -9.80 13.51 -7.08
N ASP A 2 -10.22 13.69 -8.33
CA ASP A 2 -9.87 12.71 -9.37
C ASP A 2 -8.38 12.60 -9.60
N ASP A 3 -7.70 13.75 -9.58
CA ASP A 3 -6.24 13.83 -9.48
C ASP A 3 -5.67 13.08 -8.26
N LEU A 4 -6.36 13.07 -7.10
CA LEU A 4 -5.93 12.29 -5.93
C LEU A 4 -6.11 10.78 -6.14
N ALA A 5 -7.27 10.36 -6.66
CA ALA A 5 -7.56 8.95 -6.89
C ALA A 5 -6.70 8.37 -8.03
N GLU A 6 -6.45 9.15 -9.08
CA GLU A 6 -5.52 8.81 -10.16
C GLU A 6 -4.08 8.73 -9.65
N TRP A 7 -3.62 9.76 -8.94
CA TRP A 7 -2.29 9.75 -8.33
C TRP A 7 -2.10 8.55 -7.39
N LEU A 8 -3.10 8.23 -6.57
CA LEU A 8 -3.05 7.08 -5.65
C LEU A 8 -3.01 5.75 -6.40
N ARG A 9 -3.72 5.60 -7.53
CA ARG A 9 -3.59 4.41 -8.38
C ARG A 9 -2.17 4.24 -8.90
N VAL A 10 -1.54 5.33 -9.35
CA VAL A 10 -0.13 5.30 -9.78
C VAL A 10 0.80 4.84 -8.64
N GLN A 11 0.57 5.29 -7.40
CA GLN A 11 1.36 4.83 -6.26
C GLN A 11 1.18 3.33 -5.98
N LEU A 12 -0.07 2.85 -6.03
CA LEU A 12 -0.38 1.44 -5.82
C LEU A 12 0.20 0.55 -6.93
N ASP A 13 0.20 1.02 -8.18
CA ASP A 13 0.78 0.31 -9.32
C ASP A 13 2.31 0.19 -9.17
N GLU A 14 2.97 1.26 -8.72
CA GLU A 14 4.41 1.24 -8.48
C GLU A 14 4.78 0.31 -7.31
N ASP A 15 4.03 0.35 -6.20
CA ASP A 15 4.25 -0.55 -5.07
C ASP A 15 4.03 -2.01 -5.47
N GLU A 16 3.01 -2.30 -6.27
CA GLU A 16 2.76 -3.65 -6.78
C GLU A 16 3.91 -4.10 -7.67
N ARG A 17 4.40 -3.23 -8.56
CA ARG A 17 5.53 -3.53 -9.44
C ARG A 17 6.78 -3.88 -8.63
N ILE A 18 7.08 -3.12 -7.59
CA ILE A 18 8.21 -3.35 -6.68
C ILE A 18 8.03 -4.68 -5.94
N ALA A 19 6.87 -4.91 -5.33
CA ALA A 19 6.59 -6.14 -4.60
C ALA A 19 6.68 -7.37 -5.50
N ARG A 20 6.09 -7.33 -6.71
CA ARG A 20 6.15 -8.44 -7.68
C ARG A 20 7.57 -8.73 -8.18
N ALA A 21 8.41 -7.70 -8.35
CA ALA A 21 9.79 -7.89 -8.80
C ALA A 21 10.63 -8.73 -7.81
N THR A 22 10.24 -8.75 -6.53
CA THR A 22 10.91 -9.53 -5.48
C THR A 22 10.41 -10.97 -5.36
N HIS A 23 9.38 -11.38 -6.11
CA HIS A 23 8.65 -12.62 -5.86
C HIS A 23 8.72 -13.62 -7.03
N PRO A 24 9.52 -14.70 -6.95
CA PRO A 24 9.38 -15.82 -7.86
C PRO A 24 8.47 -16.94 -7.33
N VAL A 25 8.37 -17.15 -6.01
CA VAL A 25 7.60 -18.28 -5.44
C VAL A 25 7.11 -17.99 -4.01
N PHE A 26 5.86 -18.35 -3.73
CA PHE A 26 5.08 -18.16 -2.50
C PHE A 26 5.73 -18.68 -1.21
N LEU A 27 6.55 -17.91 -0.50
CA LEU A 27 6.85 -18.12 0.92
C LEU A 27 7.20 -16.79 1.63
N ALA A 28 7.01 -16.78 2.96
CA ALA A 28 7.22 -15.63 3.83
C ALA A 28 8.71 -15.37 4.11
N TRP A 29 9.03 -14.14 4.51
CA TRP A 29 10.35 -13.83 5.04
C TRP A 29 10.41 -14.22 6.52
N GLU A 30 11.55 -14.75 6.96
CA GLU A 30 11.82 -14.99 8.38
C GLU A 30 13.09 -14.31 8.82
N TYR A 31 13.18 -13.97 10.10
CA TYR A 31 14.42 -13.51 10.71
C TYR A 31 15.08 -14.66 11.48
N ASP A 32 16.23 -15.12 10.99
CA ASP A 32 17.03 -16.15 11.63
C ASP A 32 17.91 -15.52 12.72
N HIS A 33 17.54 -15.75 13.98
CA HIS A 33 18.25 -15.22 15.14
C HIS A 33 19.68 -15.78 15.31
N CYS A 34 19.97 -16.97 14.79
CA CYS A 34 21.26 -17.63 14.95
C CYS A 34 22.33 -16.94 14.10
N VAL A 35 21.97 -16.56 12.88
CA VAL A 35 22.89 -15.91 11.92
C VAL A 35 22.63 -14.41 11.73
N ARG A 36 21.53 -13.89 12.27
CA ARG A 36 21.10 -12.48 12.17
C ARG A 36 20.82 -12.04 10.74
N GLU A 37 20.08 -12.88 10.02
CA GLU A 37 19.74 -12.69 8.62
C GLU A 37 18.22 -12.72 8.43
N ILE A 38 17.72 -11.93 7.50
CA ILE A 38 16.40 -12.12 6.91
C ILE A 38 16.56 -13.13 5.80
N ARG A 39 15.80 -14.21 5.85
CA ARG A 39 15.84 -15.31 4.90
C ARG A 39 14.51 -15.43 4.15
N ASP A 40 14.60 -15.80 2.89
CA ASP A 40 13.46 -16.23 2.10
C ASP A 40 13.18 -17.71 2.40
N LEU A 41 12.06 -18.02 3.05
CA LEU A 41 11.68 -19.41 3.34
C LEU A 41 11.45 -20.24 2.06
N GLY A 42 11.18 -19.56 0.94
CA GLY A 42 11.00 -20.08 -0.43
C GLY A 42 12.15 -20.95 -0.90
N ASN A 43 13.36 -20.45 -0.67
CA ASN A 43 14.58 -20.97 -1.28
C ASN A 43 15.78 -21.01 -0.32
N GLY A 44 15.63 -20.50 0.91
CA GLY A 44 16.66 -20.43 1.94
C GLY A 44 17.70 -19.32 1.74
N ASN A 45 17.54 -18.47 0.71
CA ASN A 45 18.48 -17.40 0.41
C ASN A 45 18.46 -16.31 1.48
N GLU A 46 19.63 -15.73 1.73
CA GLU A 46 19.76 -14.49 2.49
C GLU A 46 19.20 -13.32 1.66
N ILE A 47 18.29 -12.56 2.25
CA ILE A 47 17.78 -11.29 1.71
C ILE A 47 18.62 -10.13 2.25
N ALA A 48 18.90 -10.13 3.56
CA ALA A 48 19.70 -9.10 4.21
C ALA A 48 20.26 -9.57 5.56
N SER A 49 21.49 -9.17 5.87
CA SER A 49 22.07 -9.25 7.20
C SER A 49 21.59 -8.08 8.09
N VAL A 50 20.98 -8.37 9.24
CA VAL A 50 20.44 -7.37 10.18
C VAL A 50 20.89 -7.66 11.61
N ILE A 51 21.89 -6.90 12.09
CA ILE A 51 22.54 -7.15 13.39
C ILE A 51 21.56 -7.04 14.59
N LEU A 52 20.59 -6.14 14.51
CA LEU A 52 19.68 -5.83 15.61
C LEU A 52 18.38 -6.63 15.46
N PRO A 53 18.07 -7.59 16.36
CA PRO A 53 16.94 -8.50 16.21
C PRO A 53 15.61 -7.80 15.94
N ARG A 54 15.29 -6.75 16.69
CA ARG A 54 14.04 -5.97 16.52
C ARG A 54 13.84 -5.41 15.10
N TYR A 55 14.91 -5.11 14.37
CA TYR A 55 14.80 -4.62 13.00
C TYR A 55 14.62 -5.78 12.03
N GLY A 56 15.31 -6.89 12.25
CA GLY A 56 15.11 -8.12 11.48
C GLY A 56 13.69 -8.66 11.61
N GLU A 57 13.19 -8.77 12.84
CA GLU A 57 11.81 -9.15 13.16
C GLU A 57 10.80 -8.23 12.48
N HIS A 58 10.99 -6.91 12.58
CA HIS A 58 10.10 -5.95 11.92
C HIS A 58 10.12 -6.13 10.40
N MET A 59 11.29 -6.26 9.78
CA MET A 59 11.41 -6.39 8.32
C MET A 59 10.84 -7.72 7.81
N ALA A 60 11.02 -8.82 8.56
CA ALA A 60 10.47 -10.13 8.20
C ALA A 60 8.92 -10.13 8.17
N GLU A 61 8.29 -9.33 9.03
CA GLU A 61 6.83 -9.15 9.08
C GLU A 61 6.26 -8.37 7.86
N TRP A 62 7.12 -7.66 7.12
CA TRP A 62 6.76 -6.88 5.93
C TRP A 62 7.17 -7.58 4.63
N ASP A 63 6.79 -8.86 4.51
CA ASP A 63 7.07 -9.65 3.31
C ASP A 63 6.30 -9.13 2.06
N PRO A 64 6.79 -9.42 0.84
CA PRO A 64 6.16 -8.97 -0.41
C PRO A 64 4.72 -9.46 -0.61
N GLU A 65 4.36 -10.65 -0.12
CA GLU A 65 3.00 -11.19 -0.25
C GLU A 65 2.03 -10.40 0.63
N ARG A 66 2.41 -10.06 1.85
CA ARG A 66 1.65 -9.13 2.69
C ARG A 66 1.46 -7.79 1.99
N ALA A 67 2.51 -7.20 1.43
CA ALA A 67 2.42 -5.93 0.72
C ALA A 67 1.40 -6.00 -0.44
N LEU A 68 1.40 -7.09 -1.23
CA LEU A 68 0.43 -7.32 -2.30
C LEU A 68 -1.01 -7.43 -1.78
N ARG A 69 -1.24 -8.11 -0.65
CA ARG A 69 -2.56 -8.18 0.00
C ARG A 69 -3.04 -6.81 0.46
N GLU A 70 -2.16 -5.98 1.02
CA GLU A 70 -2.50 -4.61 1.42
C GLU A 70 -2.81 -3.71 0.21
N ILE A 71 -2.08 -3.84 -0.89
CA ILE A 71 -2.35 -3.12 -2.15
C ILE A 71 -3.73 -3.51 -2.71
N ASP A 72 -4.04 -4.81 -2.75
CA ASP A 72 -5.34 -5.29 -3.20
C ASP A 72 -6.48 -4.72 -2.35
N ALA A 73 -6.35 -4.76 -1.02
CA ALA A 73 -7.32 -4.15 -0.11
C ALA A 73 -7.52 -2.64 -0.37
N LYS A 74 -6.44 -1.89 -0.61
CA LYS A 74 -6.51 -0.45 -0.95
C LYS A 74 -7.21 -0.22 -2.30
N ARG A 75 -6.98 -1.08 -3.29
CA ARG A 75 -7.69 -1.02 -4.59
C ARG A 75 -9.18 -1.30 -4.44
N GLN A 76 -9.56 -2.27 -3.61
CA GLN A 76 -10.97 -2.54 -3.30
C GLN A 76 -11.63 -1.33 -2.63
N LEU A 77 -10.93 -0.66 -1.70
CA LEU A 77 -11.42 0.59 -1.09
C LEU A 77 -11.66 1.68 -2.14
N LEU A 78 -10.76 1.86 -3.11
CA LEU A 78 -10.97 2.81 -4.22
C LEU A 78 -12.09 2.40 -5.17
N ALA A 79 -12.33 1.09 -5.34
CA ALA A 79 -13.45 0.62 -6.13
C ALA A 79 -14.78 0.92 -5.42
N ILE A 80 -14.86 0.74 -4.10
CA ILE A 80 -16.05 1.05 -3.29
C ILE A 80 -16.27 2.57 -3.21
N HIS A 81 -15.23 3.32 -2.89
CA HIS A 81 -15.26 4.77 -2.81
C HIS A 81 -14.97 5.38 -4.17
N ARG A 82 -16.03 5.58 -4.94
CA ARG A 82 -16.01 6.22 -6.27
C ARG A 82 -17.20 7.14 -6.47
N ARG A 83 -17.13 7.97 -7.51
CA ARG A 83 -18.30 8.67 -8.07
C ARG A 83 -19.14 7.71 -8.91
N TYR A 84 -20.41 8.05 -9.11
CA TYR A 84 -21.28 7.33 -10.06
C TYR A 84 -20.93 7.68 -11.50
N VAL A 85 -20.73 8.96 -11.79
CA VAL A 85 -20.30 9.52 -13.08
C VAL A 85 -19.17 10.51 -12.88
N ASP A 86 -18.40 10.77 -13.93
CA ASP A 86 -17.29 11.74 -13.90
C ASP A 86 -17.80 13.18 -14.09
N GLU A 87 -18.61 13.63 -13.14
CA GLU A 87 -19.14 15.00 -13.09
C GLU A 87 -18.66 15.72 -11.82
N PRO A 88 -18.61 17.06 -11.84
CA PRO A 88 -18.41 17.88 -10.64
C PRO A 88 -19.52 17.62 -9.59
N ASP A 89 -19.23 17.90 -8.32
CA ASP A 89 -20.19 17.90 -7.20
C ASP A 89 -20.87 16.55 -6.89
N GLN A 90 -20.41 15.46 -7.50
CA GLN A 90 -20.92 14.12 -7.22
C GLN A 90 -20.56 13.67 -5.80
N ALA A 91 -21.50 13.00 -5.14
CA ALA A 91 -21.25 12.36 -3.86
C ALA A 91 -20.43 11.07 -4.02
N CYS A 92 -19.71 10.69 -2.97
CA CYS A 92 -19.02 9.41 -2.88
C CYS A 92 -20.02 8.27 -2.61
N LEU A 93 -20.06 7.28 -3.50
CA LEU A 93 -20.94 6.12 -3.36
C LEU A 93 -20.58 5.27 -2.13
N GLY A 94 -19.29 5.07 -1.87
CA GLY A 94 -18.81 4.33 -0.69
C GLY A 94 -19.14 5.00 0.64
N CYS A 95 -19.49 6.30 0.62
CA CYS A 95 -19.96 7.04 1.79
C CYS A 95 -21.49 7.14 1.85
N ALA A 96 -22.20 6.21 1.20
CA ALA A 96 -23.67 6.20 1.09
C ALA A 96 -24.25 7.51 0.50
N GLY A 97 -23.47 8.23 -0.31
CA GLY A 97 -23.88 9.50 -0.91
C GLY A 97 -23.92 10.70 0.05
N GLY A 98 -23.55 10.53 1.32
CA GLY A 98 -23.62 11.60 2.34
C GLY A 98 -22.42 12.55 2.34
N ILE A 99 -21.39 12.26 1.56
CA ILE A 99 -20.14 13.04 1.49
C ILE A 99 -19.83 13.35 0.04
N GLU A 100 -19.54 14.61 -0.27
CA GLU A 100 -19.04 15.00 -1.59
C GLU A 100 -17.77 14.23 -1.92
N TRP A 101 -17.65 13.78 -3.17
CA TRP A 101 -16.50 13.01 -3.62
C TRP A 101 -15.20 13.70 -3.24
N VAL A 102 -15.09 15.01 -3.48
CA VAL A 102 -13.89 15.83 -3.21
C VAL A 102 -13.46 15.92 -1.74
N SER A 103 -14.28 15.39 -0.84
CA SER A 103 -14.05 15.36 0.60
C SER A 103 -14.15 13.95 1.21
N CYS A 104 -14.24 12.89 0.40
CA CYS A 104 -14.20 11.50 0.85
C CYS A 104 -13.04 11.22 1.82
N PRO A 105 -13.31 10.92 3.11
CA PRO A 105 -12.28 10.75 4.13
C PRO A 105 -11.48 9.46 3.96
N VAL A 106 -12.10 8.41 3.39
CA VAL A 106 -11.44 7.11 3.20
C VAL A 106 -10.32 7.21 2.17
N VAL A 107 -10.58 7.84 1.01
CA VAL A 107 -9.57 8.01 -0.05
C VAL A 107 -8.40 8.86 0.47
N ARG A 108 -8.68 9.95 1.20
CA ARG A 108 -7.64 10.78 1.83
C ARG A 108 -6.80 10.01 2.86
N THR A 109 -7.45 9.18 3.67
CA THR A 109 -6.76 8.36 4.69
C THR A 109 -5.82 7.35 4.04
N VAL A 110 -6.24 6.68 2.96
CA VAL A 110 -5.36 5.78 2.21
C VAL A 110 -4.20 6.55 1.58
N ALA A 111 -4.45 7.73 1.01
CA ALA A 111 -3.42 8.57 0.43
C ALA A 111 -2.40 9.10 1.46
N ALA A 112 -2.80 9.27 2.72
CA ALA A 112 -1.92 9.79 3.78
C ALA A 112 -0.70 8.89 4.07
N VAL A 113 -0.78 7.60 3.75
CA VAL A 113 0.37 6.67 3.84
C VAL A 113 1.50 7.08 2.89
N TYR A 114 1.18 7.84 1.84
CA TYR A 114 2.10 8.29 0.81
C TYR A 114 2.43 9.78 0.91
N ALA A 115 2.22 10.40 2.07
CA ALA A 115 2.42 11.84 2.27
C ALA A 115 3.88 12.30 2.03
N ASP A 116 4.84 11.39 2.12
CA ASP A 116 6.26 11.59 1.84
C ASP A 116 6.62 11.49 0.35
N ARG A 117 5.71 11.04 -0.51
CA ARG A 117 5.98 10.84 -1.93
C ARG A 117 5.85 12.12 -2.75
N PRO A 118 6.72 12.31 -3.76
CA PRO A 118 6.58 13.42 -4.71
C PRO A 118 5.19 13.45 -5.36
N GLY A 119 4.63 14.65 -5.47
CA GLY A 119 3.30 14.87 -6.05
C GLY A 119 2.15 14.78 -5.05
N TYR A 120 2.38 14.34 -3.81
CA TYR A 120 1.40 14.49 -2.74
C TYR A 120 1.11 15.98 -2.46
N LYS A 121 -0.16 16.33 -2.29
CA LYS A 121 -0.60 17.71 -1.99
C LYS A 121 -1.11 17.78 -0.56
N GLU A 122 -0.69 18.79 0.20
CA GLU A 122 -1.14 18.98 1.60
C GLU A 122 -2.67 19.13 1.72
N SER A 123 -3.34 19.63 0.67
CA SER A 123 -4.81 19.71 0.62
C SER A 123 -5.51 18.35 0.60
N TRP A 124 -4.80 17.26 0.35
CA TRP A 124 -5.30 15.89 0.41
C TRP A 124 -5.21 15.26 1.79
N ARG A 125 -4.56 15.94 2.74
CA ARG A 125 -4.46 15.45 4.10
C ARG A 125 -5.86 15.30 4.72
N PRO A 126 -6.12 14.21 5.47
CA PRO A 126 -7.39 14.01 6.16
C PRO A 126 -7.73 15.13 7.13
#